data_AF-A0A2H0VC87-F1
#
_entry.id   AF-A0A2H0VC87-F1
#
_cell.length_a   1.000
_cell.length_b   1.000
_cell.length_c   1.000
_cell.angle_alpha   90.00
_cell.angle_beta   90.00
_cell.angle_gamma   90.00
#
_symmetry.space_group_name_H-M   'P 1'
#
loop_
_entity.id
_entity.type
_entity.pdbx_description
1 polymer ?
#
loop_
_entity_poly.entity_id
_entity_poly.type
_entity_poly.pdbx_seq_one_letter_code
_entity_poly.pdbx_strand_id
1 'polypeptide(L)'
;MQERENRLKDSRAFTLIELLVVIAIIALLASVILVALNSARDKGRFSKVASELRQLAIAAQLDYDANQGWAPNTSPGSPPRFVGTYILNFPTPPCPGWVYDWDNWAHLPQTGRTVRITARKNNNPNDNNNSVYYICLQSSLDCGESWHLGGGGVNISEVTDKEITCKE
;
A
#
# COMPACT_ATOMS: atom_id res chain seq x y z
N MET A 1 56.04 37.53 48.98
CA MET A 1 54.65 37.69 48.48
C MET A 1 54.49 36.83 47.24
N GLN A 2 53.64 35.81 47.33
CA GLN A 2 52.93 35.04 46.29
C GLN A 2 53.74 34.39 45.15
N GLU A 3 53.95 33.08 45.29
CA GLU A 3 54.14 32.12 44.20
C GLU A 3 52.87 32.07 43.33
N ARG A 4 53.01 32.19 42.01
CA ARG A 4 51.90 32.03 41.06
C ARG A 4 51.86 30.57 40.59
N GLU A 5 50.92 29.79 41.10
CA GLU A 5 50.59 28.48 40.54
C GLU A 5 49.96 28.65 39.15
N ASN A 6 50.71 28.27 38.10
CA ASN A 6 50.17 28.07 36.77
C ASN A 6 49.34 26.78 36.77
N ARG A 7 48.03 26.90 36.98
CA ARG A 7 47.08 25.83 36.62
C ARG A 7 47.12 25.64 35.10
N LEU A 8 47.95 24.70 34.64
CA LEU A 8 47.89 24.18 33.28
C LEU A 8 46.46 23.68 33.05
N LYS A 9 45.72 24.39 32.20
CA LYS A 9 44.40 23.95 31.74
C LYS A 9 44.58 22.60 31.06
N ASP A 10 44.05 21.55 31.67
CA ASP A 10 43.98 20.20 31.14
C ASP A 10 43.24 20.23 29.80
N SER A 11 44.02 20.34 28.73
CA SER A 11 43.54 20.47 27.36
C SER A 11 43.40 19.05 26.84
N ARG A 12 42.24 18.43 27.08
CA ARG A 12 41.96 17.06 26.63
C ARG A 12 42.01 17.00 25.11
N ALA A 13 43.11 16.47 24.57
CA ALA A 13 43.25 16.15 23.16
C ALA A 13 42.58 14.79 22.89
N PHE A 14 41.70 14.74 21.88
CA PHE A 14 41.08 13.50 21.43
C PHE A 14 42.14 12.57 20.83
N THR A 15 42.12 11.30 21.22
CA THR A 15 42.96 10.27 20.59
C THR A 15 42.32 9.77 19.30
N LEU A 16 43.14 9.34 18.34
CA LEU A 16 42.66 8.70 17.11
C LEU A 16 41.82 7.45 17.40
N ILE A 17 42.15 6.73 18.47
CA ILE A 17 41.44 5.51 18.88
C ILE A 17 40.04 5.84 19.38
N GLU A 18 39.86 6.91 20.17
CA GLU A 18 38.54 7.34 20.62
C GLU A 18 37.63 7.70 19.45
N LEU A 19 38.14 8.42 18.45
CA LEU A 19 37.37 8.73 17.25
C LEU A 19 37.02 7.46 16.44
N LEU A 20 37.97 6.52 16.34
CA LEU A 20 37.79 5.27 15.60
C LEU A 20 36.73 4.36 16.23
N VAL A 21 36.70 4.25 17.56
CA VAL A 21 35.68 3.46 18.26
C VAL A 21 34.28 4.06 18.09
N VAL A 22 34.17 5.39 18.11
CA VAL A 22 32.88 6.08 17.94
C VAL A 22 32.29 5.82 16.55
N ILE A 23 33.08 5.96 15.48
CA ILE A 23 32.58 5.67 14.13
C ILE A 23 32.23 4.19 13.95
N ALA A 24 32.95 3.28 14.61
CA ALA A 24 32.65 1.85 14.57
C ALA A 24 31.28 1.55 15.22
N ILE A 25 30.99 2.16 16.37
CA ILE A 25 29.68 2.01 17.04
C ILE A 25 28.55 2.62 16.20
N ILE A 26 28.76 3.82 15.63
CA ILE A 26 27.76 4.46 14.76
C ILE A 26 27.48 3.59 13.52
N ALA A 27 28.51 3.04 12.88
CA ALA A 27 28.35 2.16 11.72
C ALA A 27 27.57 0.90 12.07
N LEU A 28 27.84 0.29 13.22
CA LEU A 28 27.11 -0.89 13.71
C LEU A 28 25.63 -0.56 13.93
N LEU A 29 25.32 0.53 14.66
CA LEU A 29 23.92 0.93 14.91
C LEU A 29 23.19 1.32 13.61
N ALA A 30 23.85 2.05 12.72
CA ALA A 30 23.27 2.46 11.44
C ALA A 30 22.90 1.26 10.55
N SER A 31 23.70 0.20 10.56
CA SER A 31 23.42 -1.01 9.76
C SER A 31 22.12 -1.71 10.18
N VAL A 32 21.85 -1.81 11.49
CA VAL A 32 20.61 -2.39 12.02
C VAL A 32 19.40 -1.52 11.69
N ILE A 33 19.53 -0.20 11.80
CA ILE A 33 18.47 0.76 11.48
C ILE A 33 18.08 0.68 9.99
N LEU A 34 19.05 0.50 9.09
CA LEU A 34 18.79 0.45 7.65
C LEU A 34 17.87 -0.72 7.27
N VAL A 35 18.08 -1.91 7.86
CA VAL A 35 17.23 -3.09 7.62
C VAL A 35 15.81 -2.86 8.14
N ALA A 36 15.68 -2.29 9.35
CA ALA A 36 14.38 -1.98 9.95
C ALA A 36 13.59 -0.92 9.16
N LEU A 37 14.29 0.07 8.58
CA LEU A 37 13.68 1.16 7.82
C LEU A 37 13.02 0.67 6.52
N ASN A 38 13.58 -0.33 5.87
CA ASN A 38 12.99 -0.89 4.65
C ASN A 38 11.61 -1.50 4.93
N SER A 39 11.50 -2.35 5.96
CA SER A 39 10.20 -2.92 6.37
C SER A 39 9.20 -1.83 6.81
N ALA A 40 9.65 -0.81 7.53
CA ALA A 40 8.79 0.30 7.95
C ALA A 40 8.25 1.12 6.76
N ARG A 41 9.06 1.34 5.72
CA ARG A 41 8.65 2.03 4.49
C ARG A 41 7.59 1.26 3.73
N ASP A 42 7.76 -0.06 3.61
CA ASP A 42 6.78 -0.91 2.92
C ASP A 42 5.44 -0.90 3.66
N LYS A 43 5.45 -1.08 4.99
CA LYS A 43 4.26 -0.93 5.84
C LYS A 43 3.57 0.42 5.68
N GLY A 44 4.35 1.51 5.59
CA GLY A 44 3.82 2.85 5.34
C GLY A 44 3.12 2.98 3.98
N ARG A 45 3.68 2.39 2.91
CA ARG A 45 3.05 2.35 1.58
C ARG A 45 1.72 1.60 1.62
N PHE A 46 1.66 0.46 2.29
CA PHE A 46 0.43 -0.32 2.41
C PHE A 46 -0.64 0.38 3.23
N SER A 47 -0.27 1.03 4.33
CA SER A 47 -1.20 1.81 5.15
C SER A 47 -1.85 2.95 4.34
N LYS A 48 -1.06 3.65 3.51
CA LYS A 48 -1.57 4.68 2.61
C LYS A 48 -2.59 4.09 1.62
N VAL A 49 -2.23 3.01 0.94
CA VAL A 49 -3.11 2.36 -0.05
C VAL A 49 -4.41 1.87 0.60
N ALA A 50 -4.36 1.29 1.79
CA ALA A 50 -5.55 0.85 2.51
C ALA A 50 -6.50 2.03 2.81
N SER A 51 -5.96 3.20 3.15
CA SER A 51 -6.77 4.43 3.34
C SER A 51 -7.40 4.90 2.03
N GLU A 52 -6.63 4.93 0.94
CA GLU A 52 -7.11 5.35 -0.38
C GLU A 52 -8.22 4.43 -0.91
N LEU A 53 -8.08 3.11 -0.74
CA LEU A 53 -9.08 2.13 -1.14
C LEU A 53 -10.39 2.27 -0.35
N ARG A 54 -10.32 2.62 0.94
CA ARG A 54 -11.52 2.94 1.73
C ARG A 54 -12.22 4.19 1.23
N GLN A 55 -11.47 5.24 0.89
CA GLN A 55 -12.04 6.45 0.29
C GLN A 55 -12.71 6.13 -1.05
N LEU A 56 -12.08 5.28 -1.87
CA LEU A 56 -12.64 4.81 -3.12
C LEU A 56 -13.94 4.02 -2.91
N ALA A 57 -14.00 3.16 -1.89
CA ALA A 57 -15.20 2.41 -1.52
C ALA A 57 -16.36 3.33 -1.11
N ILE A 58 -16.08 4.33 -0.28
CA ILE A 58 -17.06 5.34 0.13
C ILE A 58 -17.55 6.12 -1.10
N ALA A 59 -16.64 6.56 -1.96
CA ALA A 59 -16.97 7.27 -3.20
C ALA A 59 -17.87 6.42 -4.13
N ALA A 60 -17.58 5.13 -4.24
CA ALA A 60 -18.40 4.21 -5.01
C ALA A 60 -19.81 4.02 -4.40
N GLN A 61 -19.93 4.00 -3.07
CA GLN A 61 -21.24 3.94 -2.40
C GLN A 61 -22.05 5.21 -2.63
N LEU A 62 -21.41 6.39 -2.56
CA LEU A 62 -22.08 7.66 -2.88
C LEU A 62 -22.57 7.70 -4.33
N ASP A 63 -21.77 7.19 -5.27
CA ASP A 63 -22.18 7.05 -6.67
C ASP A 63 -23.34 6.08 -6.85
N TYR A 64 -23.34 4.97 -6.10
CA TYR A 64 -24.45 4.02 -6.08
C TYR A 64 -25.74 4.68 -5.62
N ASP A 65 -25.70 5.44 -4.53
CA ASP A 65 -26.88 6.11 -3.99
C ASP A 65 -27.43 7.15 -4.98
N ALA A 66 -26.54 7.88 -5.66
CA ALA A 66 -26.93 8.90 -6.65
C ALA A 66 -27.47 8.31 -7.96
N ASN A 67 -26.92 7.19 -8.43
CA ASN A 67 -27.24 6.62 -9.75
C ASN A 67 -28.06 5.31 -9.68
N GLN A 68 -28.43 4.87 -8.48
CA GLN A 68 -29.16 3.63 -8.21
C GLN A 68 -28.49 2.37 -8.79
N GLY A 69 -27.16 2.38 -8.86
CA GLY A 69 -26.38 1.30 -9.43
C GLY A 69 -24.88 1.57 -9.45
N TRP A 70 -24.10 0.50 -9.42
CA TRP A 70 -22.64 0.57 -9.46
C TRP A 70 -22.13 1.07 -10.80
N ALA A 71 -21.00 1.78 -10.78
CA ALA A 71 -20.30 2.20 -11.98
C ALA A 71 -19.99 1.00 -12.91
N PRO A 72 -20.08 1.17 -14.24
CA PRO A 72 -19.79 0.10 -15.20
C PRO A 72 -18.33 -0.35 -15.14
N ASN A 73 -18.03 -1.53 -15.70
CA ASN A 73 -16.66 -2.01 -15.90
C ASN A 73 -15.83 -0.96 -16.65
N THR A 74 -14.58 -0.81 -16.25
CA THR A 74 -13.60 -0.01 -16.96
C THR A 74 -12.47 -0.87 -17.49
N SER A 75 -11.57 -0.29 -18.30
CA SER A 75 -10.30 -0.95 -18.60
C SER A 75 -9.32 -0.81 -17.43
N PRO A 76 -8.32 -1.70 -17.30
CA PRO A 76 -7.29 -1.58 -16.26
C PRO A 76 -6.61 -0.22 -16.28
N GLY A 77 -6.45 0.38 -15.10
CA GLY A 77 -5.87 1.72 -14.91
C GLY A 77 -6.79 2.88 -15.29
N SER A 78 -7.97 2.62 -15.85
CA SER A 78 -8.95 3.66 -16.15
C SER A 78 -9.83 3.94 -14.93
N PRO A 79 -10.04 5.21 -14.56
CA PRO A 79 -10.89 5.57 -13.44
C PRO A 79 -12.36 5.22 -13.71
N PRO A 80 -13.10 4.65 -12.73
CA PRO A 80 -14.55 4.56 -12.83
C PRO A 80 -15.21 5.93 -12.75
N ARG A 81 -16.44 6.06 -13.25
CA ARG A 81 -17.15 7.36 -13.45
C ARG A 81 -17.26 8.26 -12.22
N PHE A 82 -17.13 7.70 -11.01
CA PHE A 82 -17.26 8.42 -9.75
C PHE A 82 -15.98 9.13 -9.31
N VAL A 83 -14.84 8.77 -9.93
CA VAL A 83 -13.57 9.49 -9.79
C VAL A 83 -13.67 10.79 -10.60
N GLY A 84 -13.22 11.89 -10.00
CA GLY A 84 -13.45 13.27 -10.45
C GLY A 84 -14.68 13.91 -9.80
N THR A 85 -15.65 13.12 -9.35
CA THR A 85 -16.88 13.59 -8.69
C THR A 85 -16.80 13.48 -7.18
N TYR A 86 -16.48 12.29 -6.65
CA TYR A 86 -16.46 12.01 -5.21
C TYR A 86 -15.06 11.76 -4.64
N ILE A 87 -14.09 11.48 -5.51
CA ILE A 87 -12.66 11.35 -5.17
C ILE A 87 -11.83 11.96 -6.29
N LEU A 88 -10.76 12.70 -5.97
CA LEU A 88 -10.01 13.46 -6.97
C LEU A 88 -9.22 12.58 -7.94
N ASN A 89 -8.60 11.51 -7.43
CA ASN A 89 -7.72 10.65 -8.20
C ASN A 89 -8.07 9.18 -7.96
N PHE A 90 -7.94 8.37 -9.00
CA PHE A 90 -7.97 6.93 -8.85
C PHE A 90 -6.63 6.48 -8.25
N PRO A 91 -6.64 5.73 -7.12
CA PRO A 91 -5.41 5.35 -6.46
C PRO A 91 -4.54 4.46 -7.35
N THR A 92 -3.26 4.39 -7.02
CA THR A 92 -2.30 3.50 -7.68
C THR A 92 -1.87 2.40 -6.72
N PRO A 93 -1.73 1.15 -7.18
CA PRO A 93 -1.21 0.07 -6.33
C PRO A 93 0.19 0.40 -5.77
N PRO A 94 0.57 -0.22 -4.63
CA PRO A 94 1.87 0.03 -3.99
C PRO A 94 3.05 -0.53 -4.80
N CYS A 95 2.77 -1.43 -5.75
CA CYS A 95 3.76 -2.11 -6.57
C CYS A 95 3.98 -1.33 -7.88
N PRO A 96 5.23 -0.96 -8.22
CA PRO A 96 5.53 -0.28 -9.47
C PRO A 96 5.07 -1.09 -10.70
N GLY A 97 4.46 -0.41 -11.67
CA GLY A 97 3.97 -1.02 -12.91
C GLY A 97 2.61 -1.72 -12.79
N TRP A 98 2.05 -1.81 -11.58
CA TRP A 98 0.71 -2.37 -11.38
C TRP A 98 -0.36 -1.29 -11.51
N VAL A 99 -1.56 -1.71 -11.90
CA VAL A 99 -2.75 -0.85 -11.99
C VAL A 99 -3.92 -1.46 -11.25
N TYR A 100 -4.83 -0.61 -10.77
CA TYR A 100 -6.14 -1.06 -10.33
C TYR A 100 -7.09 -1.15 -11.51
N ASP A 101 -8.02 -2.10 -11.41
CA ASP A 101 -9.06 -2.35 -12.39
C ASP A 101 -10.40 -2.45 -11.67
N TRP A 102 -11.38 -1.66 -12.13
CA TRP A 102 -12.73 -1.66 -11.57
C TRP A 102 -13.59 -2.66 -12.32
N ASP A 103 -13.92 -3.76 -11.62
CA ASP A 103 -14.71 -4.86 -12.14
C ASP A 103 -16.10 -4.85 -11.47
N ASN A 104 -17.08 -4.31 -12.18
CA ASN A 104 -18.51 -4.52 -11.92
C ASN A 104 -19.05 -5.70 -12.75
N TRP A 105 -19.12 -6.85 -12.09
CA TRP A 105 -19.63 -8.10 -12.67
C TRP A 105 -21.09 -8.37 -12.25
N ALA A 106 -21.82 -7.35 -11.80
CA ALA A 106 -23.16 -7.51 -11.26
C ALA A 106 -24.23 -8.02 -12.25
N HIS A 107 -23.90 -8.09 -13.54
CA HIS A 107 -24.78 -8.61 -14.60
C HIS A 107 -24.57 -10.11 -14.88
N LEU A 108 -23.54 -10.75 -14.31
CA LEU A 108 -23.24 -12.14 -14.60
C LEU A 108 -24.07 -13.06 -13.69
N PRO A 109 -24.85 -14.01 -14.26
CA PRO A 109 -25.77 -14.86 -13.51
C PRO A 109 -25.07 -15.84 -12.55
N GLN A 110 -23.75 -16.03 -12.67
CA GLN A 110 -22.97 -17.01 -11.92
C GLN A 110 -22.19 -16.42 -10.74
N THR A 111 -21.96 -15.10 -10.71
CA THR A 111 -21.05 -14.46 -9.73
C THR A 111 -21.76 -13.68 -8.64
N GLY A 112 -23.10 -13.66 -8.62
CA GLY A 112 -23.86 -12.73 -7.79
C GLY A 112 -23.57 -11.26 -8.15
N ARG A 113 -24.18 -10.31 -7.44
CA ARG A 113 -23.93 -8.87 -7.62
C ARG A 113 -22.54 -8.51 -7.07
N THR A 114 -21.49 -8.87 -7.82
CA THR A 114 -20.10 -8.69 -7.39
C THR A 114 -19.52 -7.41 -7.98
N VAL A 115 -18.99 -6.57 -7.10
CA VAL A 115 -18.19 -5.39 -7.45
C VAL A 115 -16.87 -5.44 -6.71
N ARG A 116 -15.78 -5.31 -7.44
CA ARG A 116 -14.43 -5.45 -6.90
C ARG A 116 -13.43 -4.50 -7.56
N ILE A 117 -12.33 -4.29 -6.85
CA ILE A 117 -11.14 -3.60 -7.32
C ILE A 117 -10.02 -4.63 -7.43
N THR A 118 -9.54 -4.87 -8.64
CA THR A 118 -8.49 -5.85 -8.94
C THR A 118 -7.15 -5.17 -9.12
N ALA A 119 -6.10 -5.60 -8.43
CA ALA A 119 -4.73 -5.17 -8.67
C ALA A 119 -4.09 -6.07 -9.73
N ARG A 120 -3.68 -5.49 -10.86
CA ARG A 120 -3.08 -6.19 -11.99
C ARG A 120 -1.64 -5.74 -12.22
N LYS A 121 -0.74 -6.67 -12.54
CA LYS A 121 0.67 -6.38 -12.87
C LYS A 121 0.86 -5.91 -14.32
N ASN A 122 -0.11 -6.09 -15.21
CA ASN A 122 -0.12 -5.51 -16.56
C ASN A 122 -1.51 -4.98 -16.93
N ASN A 123 -1.55 -4.09 -17.92
CA ASN A 123 -2.78 -3.48 -18.43
C ASN A 123 -3.50 -4.36 -19.45
N ASN A 124 -3.14 -5.65 -19.59
CA ASN A 124 -3.77 -6.53 -20.55
C ASN A 124 -5.09 -7.07 -19.96
N PRO A 125 -6.27 -6.64 -20.45
CA PRO A 125 -7.55 -7.09 -19.92
C PRO A 125 -7.77 -8.60 -20.12
N ASN A 126 -7.08 -9.22 -21.09
CA ASN A 126 -7.19 -10.64 -21.42
C ASN A 126 -6.19 -11.52 -20.64
N ASP A 127 -5.29 -10.94 -19.85
CA ASP A 127 -4.36 -11.68 -19.00
C ASP A 127 -4.98 -11.88 -17.61
N ASN A 128 -5.80 -12.92 -17.51
CA ASN A 128 -6.43 -13.37 -16.27
C ASN A 128 -5.45 -14.00 -15.27
N ASN A 129 -4.22 -14.32 -15.70
CA ASN A 129 -3.18 -14.90 -14.84
C ASN A 129 -2.35 -13.84 -14.10
N ASN A 130 -2.64 -12.55 -14.29
CA ASN A 130 -1.85 -11.46 -13.74
C ASN A 130 -2.62 -10.56 -12.75
N SER A 131 -3.81 -11.02 -12.34
CA SER A 131 -4.62 -10.43 -11.27
C SER A 131 -4.17 -11.03 -9.93
N VAL A 132 -3.44 -10.26 -9.14
CA VAL A 132 -2.76 -10.81 -7.96
C VAL A 132 -3.60 -10.67 -6.68
N TYR A 133 -4.43 -9.63 -6.62
CA TYR A 133 -5.30 -9.35 -5.47
C TYR A 133 -6.60 -8.70 -5.92
N TYR A 134 -7.71 -9.06 -5.28
CA TYR A 134 -8.99 -8.40 -5.50
C TYR A 134 -9.63 -8.01 -4.16
N ILE A 135 -10.22 -6.82 -4.16
CA ILE A 135 -10.89 -6.22 -3.00
C ILE A 135 -12.36 -6.09 -3.32
N CYS A 136 -13.22 -6.71 -2.54
CA CYS A 136 -14.64 -6.70 -2.80
C CYS A 136 -15.32 -5.57 -2.05
N LEU A 137 -16.23 -4.87 -2.74
CA LEU A 137 -17.11 -3.84 -2.18
C LEU A 137 -18.50 -4.40 -1.87
N GLN A 138 -18.96 -5.30 -2.72
CA GLN A 138 -20.17 -6.08 -2.51
C GLN A 138 -19.95 -7.50 -3.05
N SER A 139 -20.31 -8.50 -2.25
CA SER A 139 -20.40 -9.89 -2.68
C SER A 139 -21.55 -10.59 -1.94
N SER A 140 -22.29 -11.47 -2.62
CA SER A 140 -23.36 -12.28 -2.01
C SER A 140 -22.88 -13.61 -1.44
N LEU A 141 -21.65 -14.00 -1.77
CA LEU A 141 -20.91 -15.17 -1.28
C LEU A 141 -19.52 -14.67 -0.92
N ASP A 142 -18.90 -15.14 0.15
CA ASP A 142 -17.68 -14.59 0.74
C ASP A 142 -16.66 -14.06 -0.28
N CYS A 143 -15.97 -12.97 0.06
CA CYS A 143 -15.01 -12.26 -0.80
C CYS A 143 -13.83 -13.15 -1.30
N GLY A 144 -13.86 -14.46 -1.05
CA GLY A 144 -12.87 -15.48 -1.41
C GLY A 144 -13.33 -16.58 -2.37
N GLU A 145 -14.61 -16.73 -2.74
CA GLU A 145 -15.08 -17.91 -3.50
C GLU A 145 -15.42 -17.58 -4.97
N SER A 146 -14.45 -17.10 -5.76
CA SER A 146 -14.63 -16.96 -7.22
C SER A 146 -13.92 -18.11 -7.94
N TRP A 147 -14.69 -19.08 -8.43
CA TRP A 147 -14.27 -20.30 -9.13
C TRP A 147 -13.32 -20.12 -10.34
N HIS A 148 -13.19 -18.90 -10.86
CA HIS A 148 -12.34 -18.59 -12.01
C HIS A 148 -10.97 -18.00 -11.67
N LEU A 149 -10.70 -17.62 -10.41
CA LEU A 149 -9.54 -16.78 -10.08
C LEU A 149 -8.68 -17.29 -8.92
N GLY A 150 -9.00 -18.45 -8.34
CA GLY A 150 -8.30 -18.97 -7.18
C GLY A 150 -8.61 -18.14 -5.94
N GLY A 151 -9.27 -18.73 -4.95
CA GLY A 151 -9.75 -18.00 -3.79
C GLY A 151 -8.64 -17.22 -3.06
N GLY A 152 -8.87 -15.92 -2.83
CA GLY A 152 -7.88 -15.07 -2.16
C GLY A 152 -8.24 -13.60 -1.93
N GLY A 153 -9.46 -13.17 -2.28
CA GLY A 153 -9.89 -11.79 -2.13
C GLY A 153 -10.06 -11.38 -0.67
N VAL A 154 -10.11 -10.06 -0.46
CA VAL A 154 -10.23 -9.45 0.86
C VAL A 154 -11.41 -8.52 0.84
N ASN A 155 -12.25 -8.58 1.86
CA ASN A 155 -13.28 -7.56 2.00
C ASN A 155 -12.62 -6.20 2.28
N ILE A 156 -13.13 -5.11 1.71
CA ILE A 156 -12.61 -3.76 1.98
C ILE A 156 -12.54 -3.43 3.49
N SER A 157 -13.40 -4.01 4.32
CA SER A 157 -13.35 -3.87 5.79
C SER A 157 -12.09 -4.47 6.42
N GLU A 158 -11.49 -5.48 5.78
CA GLU A 158 -10.36 -6.28 6.26
C GLU A 158 -9.03 -5.90 5.58
N VAL A 159 -9.04 -4.94 4.65
CA VAL A 159 -7.85 -4.55 3.85
C VAL A 159 -6.68 -4.03 4.69
N THR A 160 -6.89 -3.63 5.95
CA THR A 160 -5.78 -3.22 6.83
C THR A 160 -4.87 -4.34 7.30
N ASP A 161 -5.37 -5.57 7.34
CA ASP A 161 -4.70 -6.65 8.09
C ASP A 161 -3.97 -7.65 7.17
N LYS A 162 -4.12 -7.51 5.84
CA LYS A 162 -3.45 -8.38 4.87
C LYS A 162 -2.25 -7.68 4.27
N GLU A 163 -1.09 -8.31 4.41
CA GLU A 163 0.16 -7.88 3.80
C GLU A 163 0.07 -8.09 2.27
N ILE A 164 -0.26 -7.03 1.54
CA ILE A 164 -0.17 -7.04 0.07
C ILE A 164 1.31 -7.14 -0.25
N THR A 165 1.79 -8.26 -0.78
CA THR A 165 3.20 -8.38 -1.17
C THR A 165 3.32 -8.15 -2.67
N CYS A 166 4.24 -7.29 -3.07
CA CYS A 166 4.61 -7.15 -4.47
C CYS A 166 5.41 -8.40 -4.85
N LYS A 167 4.71 -9.48 -5.23
CA LYS A 167 5.35 -10.65 -5.83
C LYS A 167 5.93 -10.24 -7.18
N GLU A 168 7.22 -10.51 -7.38
CA GLU A 168 7.91 -10.34 -8.67
C GLU A 168 7.35 -11.27 -9.74
#